data_AF-A0A6S9LP78-F1
#
_entry.id   AF-A0A6S9LP78-F1
#
_cell.length_a   1.000
_cell.length_b   1.000
_cell.length_c   1.000
_cell.angle_alpha   90.00
_cell.angle_beta   90.00
_cell.angle_gamma   90.00
#
_symmetry.space_group_name_H-M   'P 1'
#
loop_
_entity.id
_entity.type
_entity.pdbx_description
1 polymer ?
#
loop_
_entity_poly.entity_id
_entity_poly.type
_entity_poly.pdbx_seq_one_letter_code
_entity_poly.pdbx_strand_id
1 'polypeptide(L)'
;MNLMQLSSPLLRNQISLKALGRSTRHIHKGGPKKSQDVMSSIVSADQGMFSTKFFHKTQTGLLFAFPLMFILGPPYVFPVDLAMGVALPVHGHIGMNYVVSDYAPKAWKLMGLAKGTARLGTQACRLGVLGASAAAFLGLTYLNLAGPGVSETLKDLYRAAPDGEQEKAAEGGK
;
A
#
# COMPACT_ATOMS: atom_id res chain seq x y z
N MET A 1 79.89 -10.20 17.78
CA MET A 1 79.67 -11.14 16.67
C MET A 1 78.38 -10.74 15.96
N ASN A 2 78.51 -10.30 14.71
CA ASN A 2 77.42 -10.07 13.77
C ASN A 2 76.67 -11.38 13.48
N LEU A 3 75.35 -11.32 13.35
CA LEU A 3 74.66 -11.80 12.14
C LEU A 3 73.19 -11.37 12.13
N MET A 4 72.90 -10.45 11.21
CA MET A 4 71.61 -10.28 10.57
C MET A 4 71.07 -11.64 10.07
N GLN A 5 69.79 -11.92 10.33
CA GLN A 5 68.91 -12.61 9.38
C GLN A 5 67.51 -11.99 9.51
N LEU A 6 67.10 -11.14 8.55
CA LEU A 6 66.30 -11.51 7.38
C LEU A 6 64.88 -11.94 7.78
N SER A 7 63.92 -11.01 7.71
CA SER A 7 63.01 -10.89 6.56
C SER A 7 61.86 -11.91 6.59
N SER A 8 60.66 -11.43 6.95
CA SER A 8 59.45 -11.73 6.17
C SER A 8 58.27 -10.84 6.60
N PRO A 9 57.87 -9.82 5.81
CA PRO A 9 56.62 -9.10 6.00
C PRO A 9 55.42 -9.82 5.33
N LEU A 10 55.44 -11.16 5.27
CA LEU A 10 54.41 -11.97 4.57
C LEU A 10 53.37 -12.60 5.52
N LEU A 11 53.14 -12.00 6.69
CA LEU A 11 52.10 -12.43 7.64
C LEU A 11 51.13 -11.31 8.02
N ARG A 12 50.88 -10.36 7.10
CA ARG A 12 49.96 -9.24 7.33
C ARG A 12 48.90 -9.07 6.25
N ASN A 13 48.47 -10.17 5.63
CA ASN A 13 47.30 -10.13 4.74
C ASN A 13 46.41 -11.38 4.88
N GLN A 14 46.04 -11.69 6.12
CA GLN A 14 44.81 -12.43 6.40
C GLN A 14 43.75 -11.41 6.85
N ILE A 15 43.48 -10.44 5.97
CA ILE A 15 42.23 -9.67 6.05
C ILE A 15 41.12 -10.69 5.90
N SER A 16 40.48 -10.94 7.03
CA SER A 16 39.39 -11.88 7.25
C SER A 16 38.37 -11.84 6.11
N LEU A 17 38.53 -12.75 5.15
CA LEU A 17 37.49 -13.15 4.19
C LEU A 17 36.24 -13.70 4.92
N LYS A 18 36.34 -13.99 6.23
CA LYS A 18 35.19 -14.30 7.08
C LYS A 18 34.36 -13.06 7.45
N ALA A 19 34.87 -11.84 7.33
CA ALA A 19 34.12 -10.61 7.59
C ALA A 19 33.24 -10.17 6.41
N LEU A 20 33.58 -10.55 5.17
CA LEU A 20 32.75 -10.26 4.00
C LEU A 20 31.55 -11.20 3.84
N GLY A 21 31.51 -12.34 4.55
CA GLY A 21 30.44 -13.35 4.44
C GLY A 21 29.19 -13.10 5.31
N ARG A 22 29.13 -12.00 6.07
CA ARG A 22 28.08 -11.76 7.08
C ARG A 22 27.11 -10.61 6.75
N SER A 23 26.99 -10.26 5.47
CA SER A 23 25.90 -9.40 4.98
C SER A 23 24.91 -10.21 4.13
N THR A 24 24.56 -11.42 4.58
CA THR A 24 23.30 -12.01 4.17
C THR A 24 22.21 -11.24 4.90
N ARG A 25 21.53 -10.32 4.20
CA ARG A 25 20.24 -9.78 4.66
C ARG A 25 19.45 -10.93 5.27
N HIS A 26 19.06 -10.81 6.54
CA HIS A 26 18.11 -11.72 7.15
C HIS A 26 16.82 -11.66 6.33
N ILE A 27 16.71 -12.52 5.32
CA ILE A 27 15.44 -12.84 4.68
C ILE A 27 14.65 -13.51 5.80
N HIS A 28 13.69 -12.77 6.36
CA HIS A 28 12.77 -13.30 7.35
C HIS A 28 12.14 -14.57 6.74
N LYS A 29 12.53 -15.75 7.26
CA LYS A 29 11.80 -17.01 7.04
C LYS A 29 10.49 -16.98 7.83
N GLY A 30 9.65 -15.98 7.58
CA GLY A 30 8.28 -15.96 8.05
C GLY A 30 7.43 -16.65 7.00
N GLY A 31 7.14 -17.95 7.21
CA GLY A 31 6.09 -18.59 6.44
C GLY A 31 4.75 -17.86 6.68
N PRO A 32 3.82 -17.90 5.72
CA PRO A 32 2.50 -17.28 5.89
C PRO A 32 1.84 -17.86 7.15
N LYS A 33 1.49 -17.00 8.10
CA LYS A 33 0.75 -17.44 9.29
C LYS A 33 -0.64 -17.86 8.82
N LYS A 34 -1.02 -19.13 9.04
CA LYS A 34 -2.43 -19.54 8.93
C LYS A 34 -3.21 -18.80 10.02
N SER A 35 -3.93 -17.73 9.66
CA SER A 35 -4.91 -17.13 10.55
C SER A 35 -6.06 -18.13 10.74
N GLN A 36 -6.30 -18.58 11.97
CA GLN A 36 -7.45 -19.44 12.28
C GLN A 36 -8.77 -18.66 12.33
N ASP A 37 -8.73 -17.32 12.32
CA ASP A 37 -9.89 -16.44 12.43
C ASP A 37 -10.01 -15.48 11.22
N VAL A 38 -11.22 -15.36 10.68
CA VAL A 38 -11.53 -14.52 9.50
C VAL A 38 -11.31 -13.05 9.79
N MET A 39 -11.71 -12.58 10.98
CA MET A 39 -11.53 -11.16 11.34
C MET A 39 -10.05 -10.81 11.43
N SER A 40 -9.24 -11.67 12.04
CA SER A 40 -7.79 -11.48 12.05
C SER A 40 -7.17 -11.46 10.65
N SER A 41 -7.70 -12.24 9.70
CA SER A 41 -7.25 -12.27 8.31
C SER A 41 -7.60 -10.99 7.54
N ILE A 42 -8.78 -10.42 7.81
CA ILE A 42 -9.23 -9.17 7.20
C ILE A 42 -8.41 -8.00 7.76
N VAL A 43 -8.27 -7.91 9.08
CA VAL A 43 -7.46 -6.85 9.73
C VAL A 43 -5.98 -6.98 9.35
N SER A 44 -5.48 -8.22 9.16
CA SER A 44 -4.09 -8.50 8.78
C SER A 44 -3.94 -8.93 7.33
N ALA A 45 -4.52 -8.15 6.41
CA ALA A 45 -4.63 -8.52 5.00
C ALA A 45 -3.29 -8.70 4.25
N ASP A 46 -2.16 -8.27 4.80
CA ASP A 46 -0.83 -8.44 4.20
C ASP A 46 -0.13 -9.77 4.52
N GLN A 47 -0.65 -10.59 5.46
CA GLN A 47 0.05 -11.80 5.93
C GLN A 47 -0.32 -13.09 5.19
N GLY A 48 -1.36 -13.05 4.36
CA GLY A 48 -1.88 -14.22 3.65
C GLY A 48 -1.40 -14.33 2.20
N MET A 49 -0.98 -15.53 1.78
CA MET A 49 -0.65 -15.81 0.37
C MET A 49 -1.81 -15.48 -0.57
N PHE A 50 -3.04 -15.73 -0.11
CA PHE A 50 -4.25 -15.43 -0.89
C PHE A 50 -4.39 -13.91 -1.11
N SER A 51 -4.23 -13.10 -0.07
CA SER A 51 -4.33 -11.65 -0.16
C SER A 51 -3.26 -11.05 -1.05
N THR A 52 -2.02 -11.54 -0.99
CA THR A 52 -0.95 -11.09 -1.91
C THR A 52 -1.28 -11.43 -3.36
N LYS A 53 -1.81 -12.64 -3.64
CA LYS A 53 -2.29 -13.00 -4.99
C LYS A 53 -3.43 -12.10 -5.44
N PHE A 54 -4.37 -11.80 -4.55
CA PHE A 54 -5.49 -10.91 -4.84
C PHE A 54 -5.00 -9.49 -5.14
N PHE A 55 -4.04 -8.99 -4.37
CA PHE A 55 -3.41 -7.69 -4.58
C PHE A 55 -2.76 -7.54 -5.96
N HIS A 56 -2.02 -8.56 -6.42
CA HIS A 56 -1.45 -8.54 -7.77
C HIS A 56 -2.53 -8.59 -8.85
N LYS A 57 -3.58 -9.40 -8.65
CA LYS A 57 -4.71 -9.46 -9.60
C LYS A 57 -5.45 -8.13 -9.68
N THR A 58 -5.73 -7.49 -8.55
CA THR A 58 -6.39 -6.18 -8.54
C THR A 58 -5.49 -5.11 -9.13
N GLN A 59 -4.17 -5.17 -8.92
CA GLN A 59 -3.24 -4.25 -9.56
C GLN A 59 -3.26 -4.36 -11.08
N THR A 60 -3.15 -5.58 -11.62
CA THR A 60 -3.24 -5.81 -13.07
C THR A 60 -4.62 -5.41 -13.60
N GLY A 61 -5.69 -5.73 -12.87
CA GLY A 61 -7.04 -5.33 -13.25
C GLY A 61 -7.22 -3.82 -13.32
N LEU A 62 -6.76 -3.08 -12.30
CA LEU A 62 -6.84 -1.63 -12.24
C LEU A 62 -6.00 -0.95 -13.33
N LEU A 63 -4.85 -1.53 -13.69
CA LEU A 63 -4.01 -1.04 -14.78
C LEU A 63 -4.78 -0.98 -16.11
N PHE A 64 -5.63 -1.97 -16.39
CA PHE A 64 -6.45 -2.00 -17.60
C PHE A 64 -7.78 -1.27 -17.42
N ALA A 65 -8.38 -1.32 -16.23
CA ALA A 65 -9.65 -0.66 -15.96
C ALA A 65 -9.55 0.86 -16.09
N PHE A 66 -8.44 1.45 -15.63
CA PHE A 66 -8.25 2.90 -15.64
C PHE A 66 -8.34 3.54 -17.04
N PRO A 67 -7.58 3.10 -18.07
CA PRO A 67 -7.76 3.64 -19.42
C PRO A 67 -9.11 3.26 -20.03
N LEU A 68 -9.64 2.07 -19.72
CA LEU A 68 -10.92 1.60 -20.25
C LEU A 68 -12.08 2.50 -19.84
N MET A 69 -12.04 3.04 -18.62
CA MET A 69 -13.05 3.93 -18.05
C MET A 69 -13.20 5.25 -18.84
N PHE A 70 -12.12 5.72 -19.49
CA PHE A 70 -12.15 6.91 -20.34
C PHE A 70 -12.65 6.61 -21.76
N ILE A 71 -12.38 5.40 -22.26
CA ILE A 71 -12.78 4.97 -23.61
C ILE A 71 -14.28 4.68 -23.66
N LEU A 72 -14.81 4.05 -22.60
CA LEU A 72 -16.23 3.69 -22.52
C LEU A 72 -17.08 4.86 -22.04
N GLY A 73 -18.25 5.02 -22.66
CA GLY A 73 -19.31 5.92 -22.21
C GLY A 73 -20.51 5.16 -21.63
N PRO A 74 -21.50 5.88 -21.08
CA PRO A 74 -22.77 5.28 -20.65
C PRO A 74 -23.51 4.58 -21.82
N PRO A 75 -24.13 3.41 -21.62
CA PRO A 75 -24.24 2.63 -20.37
C PRO A 75 -23.10 1.60 -20.14
N TYR A 76 -22.19 1.44 -21.09
CA TYR A 76 -21.18 0.37 -21.08
C TYR A 76 -20.09 0.53 -20.01
N VAL A 77 -19.91 1.75 -19.51
CA VAL A 77 -18.93 2.07 -18.45
C VAL A 77 -19.38 1.62 -17.05
N PHE A 78 -20.69 1.46 -16.81
CA PHE A 78 -21.26 1.07 -15.51
C PHE A 78 -20.63 -0.20 -14.87
N PRO A 79 -20.45 -1.33 -15.59
CA PRO A 79 -19.79 -2.49 -15.01
C PRO A 79 -18.32 -2.24 -14.65
N VAL A 80 -17.62 -1.37 -15.40
CA VAL A 80 -16.24 -0.97 -15.09
C VAL A 80 -16.21 -0.12 -13.83
N ASP A 81 -17.13 0.84 -13.73
CA ASP A 81 -17.30 1.68 -12.53
C ASP A 81 -17.57 0.85 -11.29
N LEU A 82 -18.52 -0.09 -11.36
CA LEU A 82 -18.85 -0.98 -10.26
C LEU A 82 -17.64 -1.85 -9.86
N ALA A 83 -16.92 -2.42 -10.85
CA ALA A 83 -15.73 -3.20 -10.60
C ALA A 83 -14.62 -2.36 -9.93
N MET A 84 -14.41 -1.12 -10.38
CA MET A 84 -13.46 -0.20 -9.76
C MET A 84 -13.87 0.21 -8.35
N GLY A 85 -15.17 0.39 -8.10
CA GLY A 85 -15.71 0.68 -6.77
C GLY A 85 -15.40 -0.38 -5.72
N VAL A 86 -15.20 -1.64 -6.15
CA VAL A 86 -14.75 -2.74 -5.28
C VAL A 86 -13.24 -2.92 -5.30
N ALA A 87 -12.63 -2.90 -6.49
CA ALA A 87 -11.22 -3.21 -6.67
C ALA A 87 -10.30 -2.15 -6.02
N LEU A 88 -10.67 -0.86 -6.09
CA LEU A 88 -9.89 0.24 -5.50
C LEU A 88 -9.79 0.11 -3.97
N PRO A 89 -10.90 -0.02 -3.20
CA PRO A 89 -10.83 -0.25 -1.77
C PRO A 89 -10.06 -1.51 -1.40
N VAL A 90 -10.25 -2.63 -2.12
CA VAL A 90 -9.56 -3.88 -1.77
C VAL A 90 -8.05 -3.78 -2.04
N HIS A 91 -7.64 -3.22 -3.18
CA HIS A 91 -6.24 -2.96 -3.49
C HIS A 91 -5.61 -2.01 -2.46
N GLY A 92 -6.30 -0.92 -2.14
CA GLY A 92 -5.89 0.06 -1.13
C GLY A 92 -5.79 -0.54 0.27
N HIS A 93 -6.74 -1.39 0.67
CA HIS A 93 -6.75 -2.05 1.98
C HIS A 93 -5.50 -2.93 2.17
N ILE A 94 -5.20 -3.79 1.20
CA ILE A 94 -4.03 -4.68 1.28
C ILE A 94 -2.73 -3.86 1.18
N GLY A 95 -2.67 -2.91 0.24
CA GLY A 95 -1.51 -2.02 0.05
C GLY A 95 -1.17 -1.22 1.30
N MET A 96 -2.17 -0.64 1.95
CA MET A 96 -1.98 0.15 3.17
C MET A 96 -1.60 -0.73 4.36
N ASN A 97 -2.04 -1.99 4.42
CA ASN A 97 -1.57 -2.94 5.43
C ASN A 97 -0.06 -3.23 5.30
N TYR A 98 0.50 -3.29 4.09
CA TYR A 98 1.96 -3.36 3.91
C TYR A 98 2.66 -2.10 4.44
N VAL A 99 2.13 -0.91 4.15
CA VAL A 99 2.65 0.36 4.69
C VAL A 99 2.62 0.35 6.22
N VAL A 100 1.50 -0.05 6.83
CA VAL A 100 1.38 -0.15 8.29
C VAL A 100 2.41 -1.13 8.87
N SER A 101 2.60 -2.29 8.25
CA SER A 101 3.63 -3.25 8.65
C SER A 101 5.05 -2.68 8.61
N ASP A 102 5.36 -1.90 7.58
CA ASP A 102 6.70 -1.36 7.38
C ASP A 102 7.01 -0.17 8.29
N TYR A 103 6.02 0.67 8.61
CA TYR A 103 6.24 1.96 9.27
C TYR A 103 5.70 2.06 10.69
N ALA A 104 4.54 1.45 11.02
CA ALA A 104 3.94 1.65 12.35
C ALA A 104 4.83 1.11 13.50
N PRO A 105 5.46 -0.08 13.40
CA PRO A 105 6.37 -0.55 14.45
C PRO A 105 7.60 0.33 14.61
N LYS A 106 8.12 0.90 13.50
CA LYS A 106 9.29 1.79 13.51
C LYS A 106 8.93 3.12 14.16
N ALA A 107 7.79 3.70 13.81
CA ALA A 107 7.30 4.94 14.40
C ALA A 107 7.13 4.80 15.92
N TRP A 108 6.51 3.71 16.39
CA TRP A 108 6.29 3.52 17.83
C TRP A 108 7.59 3.22 18.58
N LYS A 109 8.52 2.49 17.96
CA LYS A 109 9.85 2.29 18.54
C LYS A 109 10.62 3.62 18.65
N LEU A 110 10.55 4.48 17.64
CA LEU A 110 11.18 5.81 17.66
C LEU A 110 10.62 6.67 18.79
N MET A 111 9.33 6.54 19.08
CA MET A 111 8.64 7.23 20.18
C MET A 111 8.93 6.62 21.56
N GLY A 112 9.84 5.65 21.67
CA GLY A 112 10.25 5.06 22.96
C GLY A 112 9.22 4.12 23.59
N LEU A 113 8.16 3.75 22.87
CA LEU A 113 7.11 2.88 23.38
C LEU A 113 7.61 1.44 23.54
N ALA A 114 7.20 0.80 24.64
CA ALA A 114 7.47 -0.61 24.91
C ALA A 114 6.95 -1.50 23.76
N LYS A 115 7.58 -2.67 23.55
CA LYS A 115 7.20 -3.60 22.47
C LYS A 115 5.71 -3.99 22.51
N GLY A 116 5.11 -4.05 23.70
CA GLY A 116 3.68 -4.35 23.88
C GLY A 116 2.77 -3.24 23.34
N THR A 117 3.06 -1.98 23.66
CA THR A 117 2.28 -0.83 23.20
C THR A 117 2.49 -0.56 21.72
N ALA A 118 3.70 -0.82 21.19
CA ALA A 118 3.96 -0.74 19.75
C ALA A 118 3.10 -1.73 18.94
N ARG A 119 2.82 -2.93 19.48
CA ARG A 119 1.90 -3.88 18.84
C ARG A 119 0.47 -3.39 18.84
N LEU A 120 -0.02 -2.87 19.98
CA LEU A 120 -1.37 -2.32 20.09
C LEU A 120 -1.58 -1.14 19.13
N GLY A 121 -0.62 -0.21 19.06
CA GLY A 121 -0.72 0.90 18.13
C GLY A 121 -0.69 0.45 16.67
N THR A 122 0.07 -0.61 16.32
CA THR A 122 0.05 -1.19 14.97
C THR A 122 -1.32 -1.79 14.64
N GLN A 123 -1.95 -2.48 15.59
CA GLN A 123 -3.31 -3.02 15.41
C GLN A 123 -4.35 -1.89 15.27
N ALA A 124 -4.22 -0.81 16.04
CA ALA A 124 -5.08 0.37 15.89
C ALA A 124 -4.97 0.98 14.48
N CYS A 125 -3.75 1.10 13.93
CA CYS A 125 -3.57 1.54 12.55
C CYS A 125 -4.28 0.63 11.55
N ARG A 126 -4.16 -0.70 11.69
CA ARG A 126 -4.84 -1.67 10.82
C ARG A 126 -6.36 -1.58 10.89
N LEU A 127 -6.92 -1.38 12.09
CA LEU A 127 -8.34 -1.13 12.28
C LEU A 127 -8.79 0.19 11.64
N GLY A 128 -7.99 1.24 11.75
CA GLY A 128 -8.22 2.51 11.06
C GLY A 128 -8.25 2.33 9.54
N VAL A 129 -7.29 1.57 8.99
CA VAL A 129 -7.27 1.22 7.56
C VAL A 129 -8.51 0.44 7.16
N LEU A 130 -8.96 -0.53 7.98
CA LEU A 130 -10.20 -1.27 7.73
C LEU A 130 -11.41 -0.34 7.69
N GLY A 131 -11.53 0.57 8.67
CA GLY A 131 -12.60 1.56 8.71
C GLY A 131 -12.60 2.48 7.48
N ALA A 132 -11.43 3.00 7.09
CA ALA A 132 -11.28 3.82 5.89
C ALA A 132 -11.63 3.04 4.61
N SER A 133 -11.25 1.75 4.55
CA SER A 133 -11.55 0.89 3.40
C SER A 133 -13.04 0.59 3.29
N ALA A 134 -13.73 0.36 4.41
CA ALA A 134 -15.17 0.17 4.45
C ALA A 134 -15.92 1.44 4.02
N ALA A 135 -15.49 2.61 4.53
CA ALA A 135 -16.05 3.89 4.13
C ALA A 135 -15.86 4.15 2.63
N ALA A 136 -14.66 3.87 2.10
CA ALA A 136 -14.38 3.99 0.67
C ALA A 136 -15.22 3.03 -0.18
N PHE A 137 -15.36 1.78 0.24
CA PHE A 137 -16.19 0.79 -0.45
C PHE A 137 -17.66 1.21 -0.51
N LEU A 138 -18.23 1.63 0.62
CA LEU A 138 -19.61 2.11 0.67
C LEU A 138 -19.81 3.39 -0.15
N GLY A 139 -18.88 4.34 -0.02
CA GLY A 139 -18.92 5.61 -0.76
C GLY A 139 -18.85 5.42 -2.27
N LEU A 140 -17.91 4.60 -2.75
CA LEU A 140 -17.76 4.32 -4.19
C LEU A 140 -18.93 3.47 -4.72
N THR A 141 -19.43 2.51 -3.95
CA THR A 141 -20.61 1.73 -4.35
C THR A 141 -21.84 2.62 -4.44
N TYR A 142 -22.04 3.51 -3.46
CA TYR A 142 -23.12 4.49 -3.49
C TYR A 142 -23.00 5.44 -4.68
N LEU A 143 -21.79 5.96 -4.96
CA LEU A 143 -21.52 6.82 -6.11
C LEU A 143 -21.84 6.14 -7.45
N ASN A 144 -21.59 4.83 -7.56
CA ASN A 144 -21.88 4.05 -8.77
C ASN A 144 -23.36 3.70 -8.94
N LEU A 145 -24.10 3.51 -7.84
CA LEU A 145 -25.51 3.09 -7.90
C LEU A 145 -26.48 4.28 -7.95
N ALA A 146 -26.19 5.33 -7.17
CA ALA A 146 -27.07 6.49 -7.01
C ALA A 146 -26.52 7.76 -7.67
N GLY A 147 -25.25 7.75 -8.06
CA GLY A 147 -24.58 8.89 -8.70
C GLY A 147 -24.18 8.62 -10.15
N PRO A 148 -23.38 9.52 -10.73
CA PRO A 148 -22.92 9.41 -12.12
C PRO A 148 -21.85 8.32 -12.34
N GLY A 149 -21.37 7.67 -11.27
CA GLY A 149 -20.29 6.68 -11.32
C GLY A 149 -18.89 7.30 -11.28
N VAL A 150 -17.88 6.48 -10.94
CA VAL A 150 -16.49 6.94 -10.77
C VAL A 150 -15.96 7.59 -12.06
N SER A 151 -16.22 6.98 -13.21
CA SER A 151 -15.70 7.43 -14.51
C SER A 151 -16.23 8.80 -14.91
N GLU A 152 -17.55 9.00 -14.91
CA GLU A 152 -18.13 10.30 -15.26
C GLU A 152 -17.80 11.35 -14.21
N THR A 153 -17.79 11.02 -12.91
CA THR A 153 -17.33 11.95 -11.87
C THR A 153 -15.91 12.44 -12.14
N LEU A 154 -15.02 11.54 -12.58
CA LEU A 154 -13.65 11.91 -12.91
C LEU A 154 -13.59 12.72 -14.22
N LYS A 155 -14.35 12.35 -15.25
CA LYS A 155 -14.42 13.11 -16.50
C LYS A 155 -14.95 14.52 -16.25
N ASP A 156 -15.99 14.67 -15.42
CA ASP A 156 -16.57 15.95 -15.04
C ASP A 156 -15.56 16.82 -14.29
N LEU A 157 -14.73 16.22 -13.41
CA LEU A 157 -13.62 16.93 -12.77
C LEU A 157 -12.61 17.51 -13.76
N TYR A 158 -12.43 16.86 -14.92
CA TYR A 158 -11.50 17.29 -15.98
C TYR A 158 -12.17 18.09 -17.11
N ARG A 159 -13.50 18.21 -17.14
CA ARG A 159 -14.20 19.12 -18.07
C ARG A 159 -13.98 20.55 -17.58
N ALA A 160 -13.58 21.46 -18.47
CA ALA A 160 -13.51 22.86 -18.13
C ALA A 160 -14.90 23.35 -17.69
N ALA A 161 -14.97 24.14 -16.62
CA ALA A 161 -16.21 24.79 -16.23
C ALA A 161 -16.74 25.59 -17.43
N PRO A 162 -18.04 25.50 -17.75
CA PRO A 162 -18.60 26.28 -18.84
C PRO A 162 -18.32 27.76 -18.56
N ASP A 163 -17.85 28.44 -19.60
CA ASP A 163 -17.21 29.76 -19.60
C ASP A 163 -18.06 30.90 -18.99
N GLY A 164 -19.29 30.61 -18.56
CA GLY A 164 -20.25 31.55 -17.94
C GLY A 164 -20.53 31.37 -16.44
N GLU A 165 -20.01 30.33 -15.77
CA GLU A 165 -20.22 30.15 -14.32
C GLU A 165 -19.14 30.79 -13.44
N GLN A 166 -17.94 31.02 -13.99
CA GLN A 166 -16.87 31.72 -13.27
C GLN A 166 -17.18 33.20 -13.05
N GLU A 167 -17.95 33.82 -13.94
CA GLU A 167 -18.43 35.21 -13.80
C GLU A 167 -19.46 35.33 -12.67
N LYS A 168 -20.39 34.37 -12.56
CA LYS A 168 -21.42 34.34 -11.51
C LYS A 168 -20.85 34.06 -10.12
N ALA A 169 -19.81 33.23 -10.03
CA ALA A 169 -19.12 32.95 -8.77
C ALA A 169 -18.23 34.12 -8.29
N ALA A 170 -17.74 34.96 -9.20
CA ALA A 170 -16.97 36.16 -8.88
C ALA A 170 -17.86 37.35 -8.46
N GLU A 171 -19.10 37.43 -8.95
CA GLU A 171 -20.03 38.52 -8.62
C GLU A 171 -20.86 38.29 -7.35
N GLY A 172 -21.09 37.03 -6.93
CA GLY A 172 -21.86 36.70 -5.71
C GLY A 172 -21.10 36.89 -4.39
N GLY A 173 -19.86 37.40 -4.43
CA GLY A 173 -18.98 37.63 -3.29
C GLY A 173 -18.77 39.12 -2.96
N LYS A 174 -19.81 39.94 -3.04
CA LYS A 174 -19.85 41.31 -2.51
C LYS A 174 -21.00 41.49 -1.54
#